data_AF-A0A2V9Y5I6-F1
#
_entry.id   AF-A0A2V9Y5I6-F1
#
_cell.length_a   1.000
_cell.length_b   1.000
_cell.length_c   1.000
_cell.angle_alpha   90.00
_cell.angle_beta   90.00
_cell.angle_gamma   90.00
#
_symmetry.space_group_name_H-M   'P 1'
#
loop_
_entity.id
_entity.type
_entity.pdbx_description
1 polymer ?
#
loop_
_entity_poly.entity_id
_entity_poly.type
_entity_poly.pdbx_seq_one_letter_code
_entity_poly.pdbx_strand_id
1 'polypeptide(L)'
;MAICDNFELANRRAKDRQAAIPRAIAAHYDRASGRIVIHLSSNLDLSFSPRDAQGLENAKPSQLEEIEISPSGFGIHFPKLDADLYLPGLLEGFLGSKRWMASRLGQIGGKSRSAAKRAASKANGRLGGRPKKKAVRR
;
A
#
# COMPACT_ATOMS: atom_id res chain seq x y z
N MET A 1 -31.31 -17.58 4.89
CA MET A 1 -31.06 -16.12 4.84
C MET A 1 -29.74 -15.70 5.51
N ALA A 2 -28.73 -16.59 5.61
CA ALA A 2 -27.42 -16.28 6.23
C ALA A 2 -26.25 -16.18 5.22
N ILE A 3 -26.47 -16.61 3.97
CA ILE A 3 -25.46 -16.65 2.92
C ILE A 3 -25.35 -15.29 2.21
N CYS A 4 -26.50 -14.64 1.93
CA CYS A 4 -26.54 -13.31 1.29
C CYS A 4 -25.86 -12.22 2.12
N ASP A 5 -26.07 -12.22 3.45
CA ASP A 5 -25.42 -11.27 4.36
C ASP A 5 -23.89 -11.40 4.34
N ASN A 6 -23.37 -12.61 4.14
CA ASN A 6 -21.93 -12.85 4.08
C ASN A 6 -21.31 -12.32 2.78
N PHE A 7 -22.05 -12.40 1.66
CA PHE A 7 -21.64 -11.81 0.39
C PHE A 7 -21.63 -10.27 0.44
N GLU A 8 -22.64 -9.65 1.06
CA GLU A 8 -22.67 -8.20 1.23
C GLU A 8 -21.56 -7.67 2.14
N LEU A 9 -21.28 -8.38 3.24
CA LEU A 9 -20.16 -8.06 4.13
C LEU A 9 -18.80 -8.23 3.42
N ALA A 10 -18.65 -9.27 2.60
CA ALA A 10 -17.46 -9.48 1.78
C ALA A 10 -17.28 -8.35 0.74
N ASN A 11 -18.35 -7.93 0.09
CA ASN A 11 -18.34 -6.85 -0.91
C ASN A 11 -18.03 -5.48 -0.28
N ARG A 12 -18.57 -5.20 0.92
CA ARG A 12 -18.19 -3.98 1.67
C ARG A 12 -16.72 -3.97 2.03
N ARG A 13 -16.19 -5.08 2.58
CA ARG A 13 -14.75 -5.19 2.90
C ARG A 13 -13.86 -5.04 1.66
N ALA A 14 -14.30 -5.54 0.50
CA ALA A 14 -13.61 -5.37 -0.76
C ALA A 14 -13.60 -3.91 -1.21
N LYS A 15 -14.74 -3.21 -1.14
CA LYS A 15 -14.84 -1.76 -1.42
C LYS A 15 -14.00 -0.91 -0.47
N ASP A 16 -14.03 -1.21 0.83
CA ASP A 16 -13.26 -0.47 1.84
C ASP A 16 -11.75 -0.65 1.63
N ARG A 17 -11.30 -1.84 1.22
CA ARG A 17 -9.90 -2.06 0.82
C ARG A 17 -9.54 -1.33 -0.47
N GLN A 18 -10.43 -1.32 -1.46
CA GLN A 18 -10.20 -0.58 -2.72
C GLN A 18 -10.07 0.92 -2.49
N ALA A 19 -10.84 1.50 -1.56
CA ALA A 19 -10.74 2.92 -1.21
C ALA A 19 -9.44 3.28 -0.47
N ALA A 20 -8.79 2.31 0.18
CA ALA A 20 -7.56 2.51 0.95
C ALA A 20 -6.27 2.40 0.11
N ILE A 21 -6.33 1.75 -1.06
CA ILE A 21 -5.15 1.52 -1.91
C ILE A 21 -5.10 2.61 -3.00
N PRO A 22 -4.00 3.37 -3.11
CA PRO A 22 -3.84 4.34 -4.19
C PRO A 22 -3.91 3.67 -5.56
N ARG A 23 -4.66 4.26 -6.48
CA ARG A 23 -4.79 3.80 -7.87
C ARG A 23 -3.93 4.65 -8.79
N ALA A 24 -3.44 4.07 -9.89
CA ALA A 24 -2.78 4.81 -10.95
C ALA A 24 -3.79 5.72 -11.67
N ILE A 25 -3.42 6.99 -11.85
CA ILE A 25 -4.16 7.98 -12.64
C ILE A 25 -3.43 8.24 -13.96
N ALA A 26 -2.10 8.22 -13.94
CA ALA A 26 -1.28 8.36 -15.13
C ALA A 26 -0.02 7.52 -15.00
N ALA A 27 0.51 7.05 -16.12
CA ALA A 27 1.74 6.31 -16.20
C ALA A 27 2.46 6.71 -17.49
N HIS A 28 3.75 6.96 -17.41
CA HIS A 28 4.57 7.28 -18.57
C HIS A 28 6.01 6.84 -18.37
N TYR A 29 6.72 6.65 -19.47
CA TYR A 29 8.17 6.43 -19.45
C TYR A 29 8.90 7.76 -19.61
N ASP A 30 9.67 8.13 -18.60
CA ASP A 30 10.58 9.28 -18.69
C ASP A 30 11.89 8.85 -19.34
N ARG A 31 12.09 9.34 -20.58
CA ARG A 31 13.31 9.06 -21.36
C ARG A 31 14.56 9.74 -20.78
N ALA A 32 14.42 10.85 -20.06
CA ALA A 32 15.55 11.57 -19.50
C ALA A 32 16.17 10.80 -18.32
N SER A 33 15.33 10.26 -17.44
CA SER A 33 15.77 9.43 -16.31
C SER A 33 15.85 7.93 -16.61
N GLY A 34 15.27 7.47 -17.73
CA GLY A 34 15.21 6.06 -18.10
C GLY A 34 14.32 5.24 -17.17
N ARG A 35 13.23 5.84 -16.67
CA ARG A 35 12.37 5.26 -15.62
C ARG A 35 10.91 5.29 -16.01
N ILE A 36 10.15 4.33 -15.47
CA ILE A 36 8.69 4.34 -15.53
C ILE A 36 8.20 5.16 -14.34
N VAL A 37 7.32 6.12 -14.59
CA VAL A 37 6.73 7.00 -13.58
C VAL A 37 5.22 6.78 -13.58
N ILE A 38 4.68 6.51 -12.39
CA ILE A 38 3.25 6.28 -12.16
C ILE A 38 2.75 7.30 -11.15
N HIS A 39 1.79 8.12 -11.58
CA HIS A 39 1.09 9.08 -10.72
C HIS A 39 -0.10 8.41 -10.05
N LEU A 40 -0.13 8.46 -8.72
CA LEU A 40 -1.17 7.83 -7.92
C LEU A 40 -2.23 8.83 -7.47
N SER A 41 -3.44 8.34 -7.22
CA SER A 41 -4.54 9.14 -6.64
C SER A 41 -4.28 9.69 -5.25
N SER A 42 -3.22 9.23 -4.58
CA SER A 42 -2.75 9.79 -3.32
C SER A 42 -1.83 11.01 -3.49
N ASN A 43 -1.63 11.51 -4.71
CA ASN A 43 -0.63 12.52 -5.07
C ASN A 43 0.82 12.07 -4.79
N LEU A 44 1.05 10.75 -4.80
CA LEU A 44 2.39 10.17 -4.72
C LEU A 44 2.80 9.67 -6.09
N ASP A 45 4.07 9.79 -6.41
CA ASP A 45 4.65 9.27 -7.63
C ASP A 45 5.52 8.06 -7.32
N LEU A 46 5.30 6.97 -8.04
CA LEU A 46 6.14 5.78 -8.01
C LEU A 46 7.04 5.80 -9.24
N SER A 47 8.36 5.73 -9.03
CA SER A 47 9.34 5.70 -10.11
C SER A 47 10.34 4.55 -9.93
N PHE A 48 10.46 3.70 -10.95
CA PHE A 48 11.37 2.55 -10.94
C PHE A 48 12.02 2.33 -12.31
N SER A 49 13.14 1.59 -12.33
CA SER A 49 13.75 1.18 -13.59
C SER A 49 12.96 0.03 -14.22
N PRO A 50 12.69 0.03 -15.53
CA PRO A 50 12.08 -1.12 -16.21
C PRO A 50 12.82 -2.43 -15.92
N ARG A 51 14.15 -2.36 -15.72
CA ARG A 51 14.99 -3.53 -15.45
C ARG A 51 14.71 -4.24 -14.13
N ASP A 52 14.14 -3.50 -13.18
CA ASP A 52 13.80 -4.02 -11.84
C ASP A 52 12.41 -4.65 -11.80
N ALA A 53 11.64 -4.54 -12.89
CA ALA A 53 10.30 -5.08 -13.01
C ALA A 53 10.29 -6.35 -13.87
N GLN A 54 9.67 -7.39 -13.33
CA GLN A 54 9.52 -8.65 -14.05
C GLN A 54 8.71 -8.45 -15.34
N GLY A 55 9.20 -8.97 -16.46
CA GLY A 55 8.59 -8.81 -17.79
C GLY A 55 9.04 -7.55 -18.53
N LEU A 56 9.82 -6.66 -17.90
CA LEU A 56 10.35 -5.43 -18.50
C LEU A 56 11.89 -5.40 -18.52
N GLU A 57 12.57 -6.51 -18.16
CA GLU A 57 14.01 -6.58 -17.93
C GLU A 57 14.84 -6.13 -19.14
N ASN A 58 14.35 -6.49 -20.32
CA ASN A 58 14.98 -6.22 -21.61
C ASN A 58 14.19 -5.22 -22.46
N ALA A 59 13.25 -4.49 -21.85
CA ALA A 59 12.39 -3.55 -22.56
C ALA A 59 13.21 -2.42 -23.21
N LYS A 60 12.95 -2.16 -24.51
CA LYS A 60 13.52 -1.01 -25.20
C LYS A 60 12.69 0.25 -24.92
N PRO A 61 13.29 1.45 -24.90
CA PRO A 61 12.55 2.70 -24.71
C PRO A 61 11.34 2.87 -25.63
N SER A 62 11.44 2.43 -26.89
CA SER A 62 10.35 2.51 -27.88
C SER A 62 9.15 1.60 -27.57
N GLN A 63 9.36 0.58 -26.73
CA GLN A 63 8.32 -0.34 -26.28
C GLN A 63 7.59 0.16 -25.03
N LEU A 64 8.15 1.17 -24.35
CA LEU A 64 7.62 1.76 -23.12
C LEU A 64 6.90 3.09 -23.35
N GLU A 65 6.78 3.52 -24.61
CA GLU A 65 6.11 4.76 -25.00
C GLU A 65 4.59 4.70 -24.77
N GLU A 66 4.04 3.50 -24.92
CA GLU A 66 2.61 3.24 -24.79
C GLU A 66 2.38 2.41 -23.54
N ILE A 67 1.64 2.99 -22.61
CA ILE A 67 1.32 2.39 -21.32
C ILE A 67 -0.17 2.60 -21.09
N GLU A 68 -0.86 1.50 -20.82
CA GLU A 68 -2.30 1.51 -20.54
C GLU A 68 -2.55 1.23 -19.07
N ILE A 69 -3.52 1.91 -18.50
CA ILE A 69 -3.94 1.70 -17.11
C ILE A 69 -5.28 0.98 -17.15
N SER A 70 -5.40 -0.09 -16.37
CA SER A 70 -6.67 -0.82 -16.26
C SER A 70 -7.79 0.09 -15.77
N PRO A 71 -9.07 -0.18 -16.09
CA PRO A 71 -10.20 0.61 -15.59
C PRO A 71 -10.28 0.69 -14.06
N SER A 72 -9.75 -0.33 -13.37
CA SER A 72 -9.63 -0.36 -11.91
C SER A 72 -8.51 0.53 -11.36
N GLY A 73 -7.53 0.92 -12.20
CA GLY A 73 -6.36 1.69 -11.81
C GLY A 73 -5.29 0.89 -11.06
N PHE A 74 -5.37 -0.44 -11.08
CA PHE A 74 -4.42 -1.32 -10.37
C PHE A 74 -3.55 -2.15 -11.31
N GLY A 75 -3.95 -2.32 -12.57
CA GLY A 75 -3.15 -2.95 -13.61
C GLY A 75 -2.50 -1.90 -14.48
N ILE A 76 -1.23 -2.11 -14.82
CA ILE A 76 -0.52 -1.31 -15.81
C ILE A 76 -0.06 -2.27 -16.90
N HIS A 77 -0.57 -2.05 -18.10
CA HIS A 77 -0.33 -2.89 -19.25
C HIS A 77 0.62 -2.20 -20.23
N PHE A 78 1.54 -2.95 -20.81
CA PHE A 78 2.50 -2.51 -21.81
C PHE A 78 2.23 -3.24 -23.13
N PRO A 79 1.39 -2.70 -24.04
CA PRO A 79 0.91 -3.41 -25.22
C PRO A 79 2.01 -3.98 -26.11
N LYS A 80 3.11 -3.24 -26.28
CA LYS A 80 4.25 -3.63 -27.12
C LYS A 80 5.12 -4.76 -26.54
N LEU A 81 4.91 -5.08 -25.26
CA LEU A 81 5.65 -6.11 -24.52
C LEU A 81 4.74 -7.26 -24.08
N ASP A 82 3.42 -7.11 -24.22
CA ASP A 82 2.41 -8.01 -23.67
C ASP A 82 2.67 -8.32 -22.18
N ALA A 83 3.01 -7.26 -21.43
CA ALA A 83 3.41 -7.35 -20.03
C ALA A 83 2.44 -6.57 -19.15
N ASP A 84 2.09 -7.16 -18.00
CA ASP A 84 1.19 -6.58 -17.01
C ASP A 84 1.87 -6.44 -15.66
N LEU A 85 1.70 -5.27 -15.04
CA LEU A 85 2.13 -5.00 -13.68
C LEU A 85 0.93 -4.79 -12.76
N TYR A 86 0.96 -5.46 -11.61
CA TYR A 86 -0.04 -5.26 -10.56
C TYR A 86 0.47 -4.27 -9.51
N LEU A 87 -0.06 -3.05 -9.55
CA LEU A 87 0.37 -1.93 -8.72
C LEU A 87 0.32 -2.22 -7.21
N PRO A 88 -0.74 -2.82 -6.63
CA PRO A 88 -0.75 -3.12 -5.21
C PRO A 88 0.38 -4.06 -4.79
N GLY A 89 0.78 -5.01 -5.65
CA GLY A 89 1.95 -5.86 -5.43
C GLY A 89 3.27 -5.09 -5.46
N LEU A 90 3.40 -4.09 -6.34
CA LEU A 90 4.57 -3.19 -6.37
C LEU A 90 4.66 -2.31 -5.12
N LEU A 91 3.52 -1.84 -4.61
CA LEU A 91 3.48 -1.01 -3.40
C LEU A 91 3.72 -1.84 -2.13
N GLU A 92 3.39 -3.13 -2.16
CA GLU A 92 3.60 -4.06 -1.05
C GLU A 92 5.10 -4.33 -0.87
N GLY A 93 5.71 -3.64 0.11
CA GLY A 93 7.13 -3.73 0.43
C GLY A 93 7.88 -2.41 0.29
N PHE A 94 7.42 -1.52 -0.60
CA PHE A 94 8.00 -0.18 -0.80
C PHE A 94 7.48 0.87 0.18
N LEU A 95 6.17 0.86 0.51
CA LEU A 95 5.55 1.86 1.41
C LEU A 95 5.73 1.56 2.91
N GLY A 96 6.73 0.73 3.24
CA GLY A 96 7.12 0.38 4.60
C GLY A 96 7.05 -1.11 4.85
N SER A 97 8.07 -1.65 5.55
CA SER A 97 8.05 -3.07 5.94
C SER A 97 6.78 -3.40 6.74
N LYS A 98 6.31 -4.66 6.67
CA LYS A 98 5.18 -5.14 7.50
C LYS A 98 5.33 -4.75 8.97
N ARG A 99 6.58 -4.78 9.48
CA ARG A 99 6.94 -4.37 10.84
C ARG A 99 6.79 -2.87 11.09
N TRP A 100 7.20 -2.02 10.15
CA TRP A 100 7.02 -0.57 10.23
C TRP A 100 5.53 -0.19 10.21
N MET A 101 4.75 -0.80 9.31
CA MET A 101 3.30 -0.58 9.25
C MET A 101 2.59 -1.05 10.52
N ALA A 102 2.92 -2.25 11.04
CA ALA A 102 2.39 -2.75 12.31
C ALA A 102 2.71 -1.82 13.49
N SER A 103 3.93 -1.26 13.53
CA SER A 103 4.32 -0.27 14.53
C SER A 103 3.47 1.01 14.40
N ARG A 104 3.26 1.51 13.18
CA ARG A 104 2.46 2.72 12.93
C ARG A 104 0.98 2.52 13.30
N LEU A 105 0.37 1.42 12.87
CA LEU A 105 -0.99 1.05 13.26
C LEU A 105 -1.12 0.84 14.77
N GLY A 106 -0.13 0.19 15.41
CA GLY A 106 -0.07 0.03 16.85
C GLY A 106 0.01 1.37 17.61
N GLN A 107 0.77 2.34 17.08
CA GLN A 107 0.83 3.70 17.63
C GLN A 107 -0.49 4.45 17.49
N ILE A 108 -1.14 4.38 16.31
CA ILE A 108 -2.44 5.01 16.07
C ILE A 108 -3.49 4.40 17.00
N GLY A 109 -3.58 3.07 17.07
CA GLY A 109 -4.48 2.36 17.98
C GLY A 109 -4.13 2.57 19.47
N GLY A 110 -2.85 2.81 19.78
CA GLY A 110 -2.38 3.19 21.11
C GLY A 110 -2.81 4.60 21.53
N LYS A 111 -2.95 5.53 20.57
CA LYS A 111 -3.42 6.91 20.79
C LYS A 111 -4.94 7.03 20.92
N SER A 112 -5.69 5.97 20.60
CA SER A 112 -7.15 5.98 20.71
C SER A 112 -7.62 6.25 22.15
N ARG A 113 -8.57 7.18 22.31
CA ARG A 113 -9.14 7.60 23.61
C ARG A 113 -10.52 7.00 23.93
N SER A 114 -10.98 6.05 23.12
CA SER A 114 -12.30 5.44 23.26
C SER A 114 -12.49 4.78 24.64
N ALA A 115 -13.75 4.67 25.08
CA ALA A 115 -14.07 4.05 26.37
C ALA A 115 -13.56 2.59 26.45
N ALA A 116 -13.75 1.82 25.37
CA ALA A 116 -13.23 0.46 25.24
C ALA A 116 -11.70 0.39 25.36
N LYS A 117 -10.96 1.31 24.71
CA LYS A 117 -9.50 1.36 24.79
C LYS A 117 -9.02 1.71 26.20
N ARG A 118 -9.68 2.64 26.88
CA ARG A 118 -9.40 3.00 28.29
C ARG A 118 -9.62 1.82 29.23
N ALA A 119 -10.73 1.09 29.08
CA ALA A 119 -11.02 -0.10 29.88
C ALA A 119 -9.95 -1.18 29.67
N ALA A 120 -9.61 -1.49 28.41
CA ALA A 120 -8.56 -2.43 28.07
C ALA A 120 -7.19 -2.02 28.64
N SER A 121 -6.83 -0.73 28.55
CA SER A 121 -5.56 -0.23 29.11
C SER A 121 -5.48 -0.36 30.63
N LYS A 122 -6.60 -0.17 31.35
CA LYS A 122 -6.65 -0.35 32.81
C LYS A 122 -6.49 -1.82 33.20
N ALA A 123 -7.17 -2.73 32.49
CA ALA A 123 -7.03 -4.16 32.68
C ALA A 123 -5.57 -4.63 32.42
N ASN A 124 -4.97 -4.17 31.32
CA ASN A 124 -3.57 -4.47 30.98
C ASN A 124 -2.58 -3.87 32.00
N GLY A 125 -2.90 -2.72 32.59
CA GLY A 125 -2.09 -2.10 33.65
C GLY A 125 -2.00 -2.97 34.91
N ARG A 126 -3.06 -3.72 35.26
CA ARG A 126 -3.05 -4.66 36.40
C ARG A 126 -2.14 -5.87 36.20
N LEU A 127 -1.82 -6.21 34.95
CA LEU A 127 -0.99 -7.37 34.59
C LEU A 127 0.51 -7.00 34.41
N GLY A 128 0.92 -5.77 34.75
CA GLY A 128 2.34 -5.38 34.77
C GLY A 128 2.67 -4.06 34.08
N GLY A 129 1.74 -3.48 33.32
CA GLY A 129 1.89 -2.13 32.73
C GLY A 129 3.17 -1.90 31.92
N ARG A 130 3.46 -0.64 31.57
CA ARG A 130 4.75 -0.27 30.96
C ARG A 130 5.75 0.03 32.07
N PRO A 131 6.91 -0.65 32.13
CA PRO A 131 7.94 -0.38 33.13
C PRO A 131 8.39 1.09 33.07
N LYS A 132 8.60 1.70 34.24
CA LYS A 132 9.13 3.08 34.33
C LYS A 132 10.55 3.10 33.75
N LYS A 133 10.84 4.04 32.84
CA LYS A 133 12.21 4.29 32.39
C LYS A 133 13.05 4.70 33.61
N LYS A 134 14.11 3.95 33.94
CA LYS A 134 15.09 4.37 34.95
C LYS A 134 15.67 5.71 34.50
N ALA A 135 15.60 6.73 35.36
CA ALA A 135 16.28 7.98 35.12
C ALA A 135 17.78 7.70 35.07
N VAL A 136 18.43 8.03 33.95
CA VAL A 136 19.88 8.10 33.89
C VAL A 136 20.27 9.28 34.77
N ARG A 137 20.84 9.03 35.95
CA ARG A 137 21.53 10.06 36.73
C ARG A 137 22.67 10.57 35.83
N ARG A 138 22.62 11.86 35.50
CA ARG A 138 23.78 12.60 35.02
C ARG A 138 24.76 12.79 36.17
#